data_AF-A0A6G2QCS4-F1
#
_entry.id   AF-A0A6G2QCS4-F1
#
_cell.length_a   1.000
_cell.length_b   1.000
_cell.length_c   1.000
_cell.angle_alpha   90.00
_cell.angle_beta   90.00
_cell.angle_gamma   90.00
#
_symmetry.space_group_name_H-M   'P 1'
#
loop_
_entity.id
_entity.type
_entity.pdbx_description
1 polymer ?
#
loop_
_entity_poly.entity_id
_entity_poly.type
_entity_poly.pdbx_seq_one_letter_code
_entity_poly.pdbx_strand_id
1 'polypeptide(L)'
;MALKFLGIWPNTPDDGSPTIWLDDVTGDLIIQSWKADAATVREAQRVGSVPGHSTDVPQHETVIRLPANMLRFIPRPADPRMADRAESKDGDSGNTGT
;
A
#
# COMPACT_ATOMS: atom_id res chain seq x y z
N MET A 1 3.25 12.07 -16.82
CA MET A 1 3.27 10.77 -16.13
C MET A 1 4.64 10.16 -16.33
N ALA A 2 5.30 9.80 -15.24
CA ALA A 2 6.62 9.18 -15.26
C ALA A 2 6.55 7.88 -14.44
N LEU A 3 6.18 6.79 -15.11
CA LEU A 3 6.00 5.50 -14.45
C LEU A 3 7.35 4.83 -14.19
N LYS A 4 7.67 4.61 -12.92
CA LYS A 4 8.81 3.81 -12.46
C LYS A 4 8.35 2.38 -12.23
N PHE A 5 9.00 1.43 -12.88
CA PHE A 5 8.77 0.00 -12.64
C PHE A 5 9.24 -0.38 -11.22
N LEU A 6 8.36 -1.01 -10.44
CA LEU A 6 8.68 -1.45 -9.08
C LEU A 6 8.90 -2.97 -9.01
N GLY A 7 8.13 -3.76 -9.76
CA GLY A 7 8.29 -5.21 -9.76
C GLY A 7 7.22 -5.95 -10.54
N ILE A 8 7.53 -7.21 -10.83
CA ILE A 8 6.67 -8.16 -11.53
C ILE A 8 6.68 -9.50 -10.78
N TRP A 9 5.55 -10.20 -10.81
CA TRP A 9 5.46 -11.56 -10.27
C TRP A 9 6.35 -12.51 -11.10
N PRO A 10 7.35 -13.17 -10.50
CA PRO A 10 8.37 -13.91 -11.25
C PRO A 10 7.94 -15.32 -11.69
N ASN A 11 6.77 -15.82 -11.26
CA ASN A 11 6.42 -17.24 -11.36
C ASN A 11 5.37 -17.55 -12.45
N THR A 12 5.55 -17.06 -13.68
CA THR A 12 4.72 -17.45 -14.84
C THR A 12 5.49 -17.38 -16.17
N PRO A 13 5.42 -18.44 -17.02
CA PRO A 13 5.89 -18.39 -18.41
C PRO A 13 4.86 -17.84 -19.41
N ASP A 14 3.61 -17.65 -18.99
CA ASP A 14 2.51 -17.23 -19.87
C ASP A 14 1.99 -15.83 -19.49
N ASP A 15 1.71 -15.03 -20.52
CA ASP A 15 1.28 -13.64 -20.47
C ASP A 15 0.20 -13.37 -19.40
N GLY A 16 0.55 -12.63 -18.35
CA GLY A 16 -0.40 -12.27 -17.29
C GLY A 16 0.18 -12.07 -15.89
N SER A 17 1.45 -11.65 -15.79
CA SER A 17 2.12 -11.45 -14.50
C SER A 17 1.66 -10.14 -13.83
N PRO A 18 1.20 -10.20 -12.56
CA PRO A 18 0.95 -9.00 -11.78
C PRO A 18 2.17 -8.09 -11.76
N THR A 19 1.95 -6.80 -12.04
CA THR A 19 3.00 -5.80 -12.21
C THR A 19 2.62 -4.51 -11.51
N ILE A 20 3.60 -3.87 -10.87
CA ILE A 20 3.43 -2.63 -10.13
C ILE A 20 4.35 -1.56 -10.70
N TRP A 21 3.79 -0.37 -10.92
CA TRP A 21 4.51 0.85 -11.23
C TRP A 21 4.17 1.95 -10.22
N LEU A 22 5.08 2.89 -10.06
CA LEU A 22 4.89 4.14 -9.31
C LEU A 22 4.82 5.29 -10.31
N ASP A 23 3.78 6.11 -10.29
CA ASP A 23 3.85 7.42 -10.94
C ASP A 23 4.67 8.36 -10.08
N ASP A 24 5.86 8.73 -10.55
CA ASP A 24 6.78 9.61 -9.82
C ASP A 24 6.27 11.04 -9.67
N VAL A 25 5.22 11.40 -10.42
CA VAL A 25 4.62 12.74 -10.37
C VAL A 25 3.60 12.86 -9.24
N THR A 26 2.75 11.84 -9.06
CA THR A 26 1.65 11.88 -8.08
C THR A 26 1.93 11.05 -6.83
N GLY A 27 2.86 10.10 -6.92
CA GLY A 27 3.07 9.08 -5.90
C GLY A 27 2.07 7.91 -5.99
N ASP A 28 1.21 7.89 -7.00
CA ASP A 28 0.19 6.84 -7.15
C ASP A 28 0.81 5.51 -7.58
N LEU A 29 0.24 4.42 -7.07
CA LEU A 29 0.59 3.08 -7.52
C LEU A 29 -0.34 2.64 -8.63
N ILE A 30 0.25 2.31 -9.78
CA ILE A 30 -0.45 1.70 -10.90
C ILE A 30 -0.22 0.19 -10.81
N ILE A 31 -1.29 -0.59 -10.73
CA ILE A 31 -1.22 -2.03 -10.48
C ILE A 31 -2.02 -2.78 -11.55
N GLN A 32 -1.33 -3.65 -12.29
CA GLN A 32 -1.95 -4.66 -13.12
C GLN A 32 -1.98 -5.98 -12.33
N SER A 33 -3.16 -6.57 -12.14
CA SER A 33 -3.31 -7.88 -11.50
C SER A 33 -4.63 -8.56 -11.92
N TRP A 34 -4.92 -9.73 -11.38
CA TRP A 34 -6.14 -10.47 -11.64
C TRP A 34 -7.36 -9.84 -10.98
N LYS A 35 -8.50 -9.84 -11.68
CA LYS A 35 -9.79 -9.48 -11.08
C LYS A 35 -10.17 -10.49 -10.00
N ALA A 36 -10.68 -10.00 -8.89
CA ALA A 36 -11.19 -10.85 -7.82
C ALA A 36 -12.45 -11.60 -8.28
N ASP A 37 -12.60 -12.83 -7.81
CA ASP A 37 -13.83 -13.60 -8.01
C ASP A 37 -15.01 -13.00 -7.24
N ALA A 38 -16.23 -13.33 -7.64
CA ALA A 38 -17.44 -12.78 -7.03
C ALA A 38 -17.57 -13.09 -5.53
N ALA A 39 -16.99 -14.21 -5.06
CA ALA A 39 -17.01 -14.55 -3.64
C ALA A 39 -16.13 -13.61 -2.82
N THR A 40 -14.94 -13.29 -3.34
CA THR A 40 -13.99 -12.36 -2.73
C THR A 40 -14.53 -10.93 -2.75
N VAL A 41 -15.17 -10.52 -3.85
CA VAL A 41 -15.84 -9.21 -3.92
C VAL A 41 -16.89 -9.15 -2.81
N ARG A 42 -17.82 -10.10 -2.73
CA ARG A 42 -18.85 -10.12 -1.67
C ARG A 42 -18.26 -10.08 -0.26
N GLU A 43 -17.16 -10.78 -0.02
CA GLU A 43 -16.50 -10.74 1.29
C GLU A 43 -15.88 -9.37 1.60
N ALA A 44 -15.25 -8.73 0.61
CA ALA A 44 -14.76 -7.36 0.77
C ALA A 44 -15.91 -6.37 1.06
N GLN A 45 -17.05 -6.52 0.37
CA GLN A 45 -18.25 -5.72 0.64
C GLN A 45 -18.82 -5.99 2.04
N ARG A 46 -18.75 -7.22 2.53
CA ARG A 46 -19.25 -7.63 3.85
C ARG A 46 -18.38 -7.08 4.99
N VAL A 47 -17.06 -7.11 4.84
CA VAL A 47 -16.13 -6.44 5.77
C VAL A 47 -16.40 -4.94 5.80
N GLY A 48 -16.82 -4.40 4.66
CA GLY A 48 -17.27 -3.03 4.53
C GLY A 48 -16.11 -2.04 4.42
N SER A 49 -16.47 -0.82 4.06
CA SER A 49 -15.57 0.33 4.12
C SER A 49 -15.78 1.07 5.45
N VAL A 50 -15.12 2.21 5.60
CA VAL A 50 -15.32 3.11 6.75
C VAL A 50 -16.83 3.38 7.00
N PRO A 51 -17.27 3.52 8.27
CA PRO A 51 -18.68 3.73 8.59
C PRO A 51 -19.28 4.91 7.81
N GLY A 52 -20.44 4.70 7.17
CA GLY A 52 -21.14 5.72 6.39
C GLY A 52 -20.87 5.72 4.89
N HIS A 53 -20.04 4.80 4.38
CA HIS A 53 -19.82 4.63 2.95
C HIS A 53 -20.51 3.38 2.41
N SER A 54 -20.98 3.44 1.15
CA SER A 54 -21.48 2.25 0.47
C SER A 54 -20.39 1.19 0.38
N THR A 55 -20.79 -0.05 0.55
CA THR A 55 -19.91 -1.21 0.37
C THR A 55 -19.95 -1.74 -1.05
N ASP A 56 -20.78 -1.16 -1.93
CA ASP A 56 -20.83 -1.52 -3.34
C ASP A 56 -19.58 -1.06 -4.09
N VAL A 57 -19.13 -1.88 -5.04
CA VAL A 57 -18.03 -1.53 -5.96
C VAL A 57 -18.65 -0.80 -7.16
N PRO A 58 -18.38 0.49 -7.37
CA PRO A 58 -18.88 1.25 -8.52
C PRO A 58 -18.44 0.63 -9.85
N GLN A 59 -19.19 0.89 -10.92
CA GLN A 59 -18.90 0.34 -12.26
C GLN A 59 -17.51 0.72 -12.81
N HIS A 60 -16.96 1.85 -12.38
CA HIS A 60 -15.63 2.32 -12.79
C HIS A 60 -14.50 1.79 -11.89
N GLU A 61 -14.83 1.01 -10.85
CA GLU A 61 -13.87 0.40 -9.93
C GLU A 61 -13.84 -1.12 -10.11
N THR A 62 -12.75 -1.74 -9.67
CA THR A 62 -12.64 -3.19 -9.67
C THR A 62 -11.80 -3.67 -8.50
N VAL A 63 -12.21 -4.78 -7.89
CA VAL A 63 -11.42 -5.44 -6.87
C VAL A 63 -10.40 -6.33 -7.56
N ILE A 64 -9.12 -6.09 -7.31
CA ILE A 64 -8.03 -6.93 -7.81
C ILE A 64 -7.48 -7.80 -6.70
N ARG A 65 -7.10 -9.03 -7.04
CA ARG A 65 -6.32 -9.88 -6.15
C ARG A 65 -4.85 -9.62 -6.45
N LEU A 66 -4.13 -9.01 -5.50
CA LEU A 66 -2.69 -8.87 -5.58
C LEU A 66 -2.02 -10.02 -4.81
N PRO A 67 -1.09 -10.76 -5.42
CA PRO A 67 -0.43 -11.84 -4.72
C PRO A 67 0.45 -11.37 -3.57
N ALA A 68 0.53 -12.17 -2.50
CA ALA A 68 1.22 -11.78 -1.27
C ALA A 68 2.71 -11.44 -1.46
N ASN A 69 3.42 -12.11 -2.37
CA ASN A 69 4.84 -11.80 -2.60
C ASN A 69 5.06 -10.41 -3.24
N MET A 70 4.03 -9.81 -3.86
CA MET A 70 4.12 -8.51 -4.53
C MET A 70 4.09 -7.37 -3.52
N LEU A 71 3.63 -7.64 -2.29
CA LEU A 71 3.61 -6.66 -1.20
C LEU A 71 4.99 -6.08 -0.91
N ARG A 72 6.07 -6.83 -1.19
CA ARG A 72 7.46 -6.36 -1.06
C ARG A 72 7.81 -5.17 -1.97
N PHE A 73 7.07 -5.00 -3.06
CA PHE A 73 7.29 -3.94 -4.04
C PHE A 73 6.44 -2.70 -3.74
N ILE A 74 5.49 -2.78 -2.80
CA ILE A 74 4.70 -1.63 -2.37
C ILE A 74 5.55 -0.79 -1.41
N PRO A 75 5.88 0.46 -1.77
CA PRO A 75 6.62 1.35 -0.87
C PRO A 75 5.78 1.62 0.38
N ARG A 76 6.39 1.45 1.55
CA ARG A 76 5.75 1.82 2.82
C ARG A 76 6.10 3.27 3.14
N PRO A 77 5.13 4.13 3.47
CA PRO A 77 5.45 5.42 4.03
C PRO A 77 6.29 5.21 5.29
N ALA A 78 7.27 6.09 5.52
CA ALA A 78 8.02 6.08 6.78
C ALA A 78 7.03 6.17 7.94
N ASP A 79 7.10 5.25 8.91
CA ASP A 79 6.22 5.30 10.08
C ASP A 79 6.53 6.61 10.83
N PRO A 80 5.57 7.56 10.91
CA PRO A 80 5.81 8.83 11.58
C PRO A 80 6.17 8.65 13.06
N ARG A 81 5.80 7.51 13.69
CA ARG A 81 6.15 7.19 15.08
C ARG A 81 7.61 6.77 15.26
N MET A 82 8.36 6.55 14.19
CA MET A 82 9.80 6.29 14.26
C MET A 82 10.65 7.56 14.08
N ALA A 83 10.09 8.65 13.58
CA ALA A 83 10.78 9.94 13.45
C ALA A 83 10.94 10.65 14.81
N ASP A 84 9.95 10.52 15.69
CA ASP A 84 9.86 11.27 16.96
C ASP A 84 10.82 10.75 18.06
N ARG A 85 11.44 9.58 17.86
CA ARG A 85 12.31 8.94 18.86
C ARG A 85 13.78 9.34 18.75
N ALA A 86 14.14 10.13 17.74
CA ALA A 86 15.50 10.58 17.49
C ALA A 86 15.84 11.94 18.12
N GLU A 87 14.84 12.73 18.54
CA GLU A 87 15.05 14.12 19.00
C GLU A 87 15.03 14.32 20.53
N SER A 88 14.88 13.27 21.34
CA SER A 88 14.83 13.38 22.82
C SER A 88 16.13 12.98 23.54
N LYS A 89 17.27 13.35 22.97
CA LYS A 89 18.56 13.32 23.67
C LYS A 89 19.29 14.63 23.42
N ASP A 90 18.91 15.69 24.12
CA ASP A 90 19.82 16.72 24.57
C ASP A 90 19.10 17.63 25.59
N GLY A 91 19.65 17.70 26.80
CA GLY A 91 19.31 18.74 27.78
C GLY A 91 18.59 18.26 29.03
N ASP A 92 19.35 17.74 30.02
CA ASP A 92 19.30 18.34 31.37
C ASP A 92 20.55 17.94 32.16
N SER A 93 21.62 18.71 31.95
CA SER A 93 22.77 18.75 32.84
C SER A 93 22.62 19.99 33.71
N GLY A 94 22.06 19.82 34.91
CA GLY A 94 21.80 20.94 35.81
C GLY A 94 21.42 20.55 37.23
N ASN A 95 22.18 19.70 37.91
CA ASN A 95 22.07 19.58 39.37
C ASN A 95 23.09 20.51 40.05
N THR A 96 22.68 21.75 40.33
CA THR A 96 23.41 22.69 41.18
C THR A 96 23.36 22.23 42.63
N GLY A 97 24.54 22.16 43.26
CA GLY A 97 24.70 21.82 44.66
C GLY A 97 24.45 22.96 45.63
N THR A 98 24.65 22.59 46.90
CA THR A 98 24.64 23.33 48.18
C THR A 98 23.28 23.65 48.79
#